data_AF-A0A075LVQ9-F1
#
_entry.id   AF-A0A075LVQ9-F1
#
_cell.length_a   1.000
_cell.length_b   1.000
_cell.length_c   1.000
_cell.angle_alpha   90.00
_cell.angle_beta   90.00
_cell.angle_gamma   90.00
#
_symmetry.space_group_name_H-M   'P 1'
#
loop_
_entity.id
_entity.type
_entity.pdbx_description
1 polymer ?
#
loop_
_entity_poly.entity_id
_entity_poly.type
_entity_poly.pdbx_seq_one_letter_code
_entity_poly.pdbx_strand_id
1 'polypeptide(L)'
;MAESSQENLLVNKFLISLVDGKIIGYVTGITVEVQHDKFYFILKVKALENIGKTGEFHPGMFSTEKKIKISPEDIVSVGSDAIIIGGGKVPPVKEIERLVQVASEYSMLAKELEEKEKLLQELKAENLSLSKQVSELERELKRYQVLKEDFEHLKEQLIKQEGQLEMAREYIKLLEGLRHDIDAIKANVEKLTTGYVEEVVRNIVNEELNARGLKKTLL
;
A
#
# COMPACT_ATOMS: atom_id res chain seq x y z
N MET A 1 65.13 -18.33 -20.70
CA MET A 1 65.31 -16.88 -20.48
C MET A 1 64.36 -16.20 -21.46
N ALA A 2 63.17 -15.86 -21.00
CA ALA A 2 62.18 -15.16 -21.81
C ALA A 2 62.39 -13.68 -21.57
N GLU A 3 62.74 -12.95 -22.62
CA GLU A 3 62.75 -11.50 -22.64
C GLU A 3 61.34 -11.03 -22.26
N SER A 4 61.18 -10.52 -21.04
CA SER A 4 60.03 -9.72 -20.68
C SER A 4 60.11 -8.46 -21.53
N SER A 5 59.46 -8.49 -22.69
CA SER A 5 59.16 -7.31 -23.49
C SER A 5 58.60 -6.25 -22.56
N GLN A 6 59.40 -5.20 -22.28
CA GLN A 6 58.95 -4.04 -21.55
C GLN A 6 57.69 -3.54 -22.25
N GLU A 7 56.52 -3.74 -21.62
CA GLU A 7 55.27 -3.20 -22.15
C GLU A 7 55.46 -1.69 -22.29
N ASN A 8 55.28 -1.18 -23.52
CA ASN A 8 55.38 0.24 -23.78
C ASN A 8 54.29 0.95 -22.95
N LEU A 9 54.70 1.57 -21.85
CA LEU A 9 53.86 2.28 -20.87
C LEU A 9 53.02 3.42 -21.45
N LEU A 10 53.13 3.73 -22.75
CA LEU A 10 52.40 4.80 -23.41
C LEU A 10 51.46 4.30 -24.52
N VAL A 11 51.53 3.01 -24.86
CA VAL A 11 50.63 2.39 -25.84
C VAL A 11 49.34 1.96 -25.13
N ASN A 12 48.24 1.91 -25.87
CA ASN A 12 46.93 1.49 -25.39
C ASN A 12 46.27 2.44 -24.38
N LYS A 13 46.58 3.74 -24.45
CA LYS A 13 46.03 4.78 -23.57
C LYS A 13 45.33 5.89 -24.34
N PHE A 14 44.37 6.55 -23.72
CA PHE A 14 43.75 7.76 -24.25
C PHE A 14 44.69 8.96 -24.11
N LEU A 15 44.88 9.72 -25.19
CA LEU A 15 45.61 10.98 -25.16
C LEU A 15 44.62 12.12 -24.92
N ILE A 16 44.82 12.88 -23.84
CA ILE A 16 43.92 13.96 -23.41
C ILE A 16 44.69 15.28 -23.37
N SER A 17 44.16 16.30 -24.04
CA SER A 17 44.65 17.68 -23.90
C SER A 17 44.08 18.29 -22.63
N LEU A 18 44.95 18.66 -21.70
CA LEU A 18 44.57 19.41 -20.50
C LEU A 18 44.11 20.82 -20.85
N VAL A 19 44.71 21.43 -21.89
CA VAL A 19 44.41 22.80 -22.34
C VAL A 19 43.02 22.88 -22.98
N ASP A 20 42.65 21.87 -23.77
CA ASP A 20 41.37 21.86 -24.48
C ASP A 20 40.28 21.09 -23.74
N GLY A 21 40.63 20.35 -22.68
CA GLY A 21 39.72 19.46 -21.95
C GLY A 21 39.13 18.34 -22.80
N LYS A 22 39.80 17.96 -23.91
CA LYS A 22 39.28 17.04 -24.93
C LYS A 22 40.18 15.81 -25.08
N ILE A 23 39.53 14.67 -25.33
CA ILE A 23 40.22 13.44 -25.73
C ILE A 23 40.63 13.59 -27.20
N ILE A 24 41.93 13.58 -27.46
CA ILE A 24 42.50 13.70 -28.81
C ILE A 24 42.37 12.37 -29.55
N GLY A 25 42.51 11.25 -28.84
CA GLY A 25 42.30 9.92 -29.40
C GLY A 25 42.98 8.84 -28.58
N TYR A 26 43.17 7.67 -29.19
CA TYR A 26 43.78 6.50 -28.55
C TYR A 26 45.16 6.20 -29.14
N VAL A 27 46.17 6.00 -28.29
CA VAL A 27 47.55 5.75 -28.71
C VAL A 27 47.72 4.29 -29.14
N THR A 28 47.92 4.07 -30.43
CA THR A 28 48.12 2.74 -31.03
C THR A 28 49.60 2.37 -31.17
N GLY A 29 50.50 3.35 -31.11
CA GLY A 29 51.93 3.10 -31.20
C GLY A 29 52.77 4.32 -30.83
N ILE A 30 54.03 4.07 -30.54
CA ILE A 30 54.99 5.10 -30.15
C ILE A 30 56.32 4.89 -30.87
N THR A 31 56.98 5.99 -31.23
CA THR A 31 58.34 5.98 -31.74
C THR A 31 59.10 7.13 -31.07
N VAL A 32 60.34 6.89 -30.67
CA VAL A 32 61.18 7.92 -30.03
C VAL A 32 62.13 8.49 -31.08
N GLU A 33 62.16 9.81 -31.23
CA GLU A 33 63.15 10.52 -32.04
C GLU A 33 64.05 11.36 -31.14
N VAL A 34 65.35 11.33 -31.42
CA VAL A 34 66.33 12.21 -30.77
C VAL A 34 66.74 13.28 -31.77
N GLN A 35 66.53 14.55 -31.41
CA GLN A 35 66.96 15.70 -32.22
C GLN A 35 67.69 16.70 -31.31
N HIS A 36 68.95 17.01 -31.64
CA HIS A 36 69.74 18.07 -30.99
C HIS A 36 69.64 18.04 -29.44
N ASP A 37 69.93 16.89 -28.84
CA ASP A 37 69.92 16.60 -27.40
C ASP A 37 68.53 16.54 -26.70
N LYS A 38 67.43 16.56 -27.47
CA LYS A 38 66.08 16.35 -26.92
C LYS A 38 65.43 15.08 -27.43
N PHE A 39 64.80 14.34 -26.51
CA PHE A 39 63.94 13.21 -26.84
C PHE A 39 62.54 13.71 -27.18
N TYR A 40 61.95 13.16 -28.23
CA TYR A 40 60.57 13.41 -28.63
C TYR A 40 59.84 12.08 -28.80
N PHE A 41 58.59 12.02 -28.31
CA PHE A 41 57.70 10.90 -28.54
C PHE A 41 56.79 11.21 -29.72
N ILE A 42 56.85 10.38 -30.75
CA ILE A 42 55.89 10.38 -31.86
C ILE A 42 54.83 9.34 -31.56
N LEU A 43 53.67 9.82 -31.10
CA LEU A 43 52.50 8.99 -30.84
C LEU A 43 51.71 8.82 -32.12
N LYS A 44 51.40 7.57 -32.48
CA LYS A 44 50.34 7.26 -33.44
C LYS A 44 49.02 7.25 -32.69
N VAL A 45 48.16 8.22 -33.00
CA VAL A 45 46.89 8.44 -32.31
C VAL A 45 45.76 8.18 -33.27
N LYS A 46 44.93 7.20 -32.95
CA LYS A 46 43.69 6.92 -33.66
C LYS A 46 42.63 7.88 -33.15
N ALA A 47 42.14 8.76 -34.02
CA ALA A 47 41.08 9.69 -33.67
C ALA A 47 39.82 8.92 -33.23
N LEU A 48 39.18 9.38 -32.15
CA LEU A 48 37.86 8.89 -31.75
C LEU A 48 36.80 9.61 -32.59
N GLU A 49 36.78 9.32 -33.88
CA GLU A 49 35.68 9.76 -34.73
C GLU A 49 34.44 8.92 -34.37
N ASN A 50 33.46 9.59 -33.75
CA ASN A 50 32.15 9.09 -33.33
C ASN A 50 32.12 8.12 -32.12
N ILE A 51 32.30 8.66 -30.90
CA ILE A 51 31.47 8.19 -29.78
C ILE A 51 30.09 8.82 -30.00
N GLY A 52 29.27 8.17 -30.82
CA GLY A 52 27.84 8.50 -30.91
C GLY A 52 27.17 8.36 -29.55
N LYS A 53 26.07 9.09 -29.32
CA LYS A 53 25.25 9.10 -28.09
C LYS A 53 24.75 7.72 -27.60
N THR A 54 25.09 6.64 -28.30
CA THR A 54 24.65 5.26 -28.07
C THR A 54 25.74 4.34 -27.52
N GLY A 55 26.99 4.80 -27.33
CA GLY A 55 28.03 3.99 -26.67
C GLY A 55 28.52 2.76 -27.46
N GLU A 56 28.08 2.58 -28.69
CA GLU A 56 28.52 1.49 -29.56
C GLU A 56 29.69 1.93 -30.45
N PHE A 57 30.82 1.23 -30.31
CA PHE A 57 31.99 1.37 -31.18
C PHE A 57 31.67 0.72 -32.53
N HIS A 58 31.61 1.49 -33.62
CA HIS A 58 31.49 0.95 -34.98
C HIS A 58 32.87 0.77 -35.61
N PRO A 59 33.37 -0.47 -35.77
CA PRO A 59 34.65 -0.73 -36.43
C PRO A 59 34.41 -0.78 -37.94
N GLY A 60 34.50 0.34 -38.65
CA GLY A 60 34.26 0.28 -40.11
C GLY A 60 34.48 1.52 -40.97
N MET A 61 34.69 2.71 -40.42
CA MET A 61 34.96 3.90 -41.24
C MET A 61 36.31 4.49 -40.88
N PHE A 62 37.18 4.57 -41.89
CA PHE A 62 38.49 5.26 -41.96
C PHE A 62 38.91 5.98 -40.68
N SER A 63 39.52 5.25 -39.73
CA SER A 63 40.11 5.94 -38.59
C SER A 63 41.35 6.67 -39.06
N THR A 64 41.29 7.99 -39.11
CA THR A 64 42.46 8.80 -39.41
C THR A 64 43.47 8.65 -38.28
N GLU A 65 44.53 7.88 -38.52
CA GLU A 65 45.67 7.83 -37.61
C GLU A 65 46.50 9.09 -37.81
N LYS A 66 46.61 9.91 -36.76
CA LYS A 66 47.43 11.11 -36.74
C LYS A 66 48.71 10.85 -35.95
N LYS A 67 49.84 11.28 -36.49
CA LYS A 67 51.11 11.29 -35.76
C LYS A 67 51.21 12.60 -34.98
N ILE A 68 51.37 12.50 -33.67
CA ILE A 68 51.54 13.65 -32.78
C ILE A 68 52.92 13.57 -32.16
N LYS A 69 53.74 14.60 -32.37
CA LYS A 69 55.05 14.74 -31.74
C LYS A 69 54.89 15.52 -30.45
N ILE A 70 55.24 14.90 -29.32
CA ILE A 70 55.21 15.52 -28.00
C ILE A 70 56.61 15.50 -27.37
N SER A 71 56.95 16.52 -26.62
CA SER A 71 58.13 16.51 -25.76
C SER A 71 57.80 15.88 -24.40
N PRO A 72 58.77 15.33 -23.67
CA PRO A 72 58.57 14.85 -22.30
C PRO A 72 58.01 15.94 -21.36
N GLU A 73 58.37 17.20 -21.59
CA GLU A 73 57.90 18.36 -20.80
C GLU A 73 56.41 18.67 -21.03
N ASP A 74 55.83 18.20 -22.15
CA ASP A 74 54.41 18.37 -22.44
C ASP A 74 53.52 17.38 -21.68
N ILE A 75 54.11 16.32 -21.12
CA ILE A 75 53.38 15.26 -20.39
C ILE A 75 53.17 15.70 -18.95
N VAL A 76 51.92 15.88 -18.55
CA VAL A 76 51.55 16.27 -17.18
C VAL A 76 51.39 15.04 -16.30
N SER A 77 50.78 13.97 -16.83
CA SER A 77 50.58 12.72 -16.10
C SER A 77 50.38 11.54 -17.04
N VAL A 78 50.84 10.37 -16.62
CA VAL A 78 50.64 9.08 -17.30
C VAL A 78 49.99 8.13 -16.30
N GLY A 79 48.70 7.85 -16.50
CA GLY A 79 47.93 6.88 -15.70
C GLY A 79 47.87 5.48 -16.33
N SER A 80 47.07 4.59 -15.75
CA SER A 80 46.77 3.26 -16.32
C SER A 80 46.07 3.35 -17.68
N ASP A 81 45.16 4.33 -17.84
CA ASP A 81 44.25 4.37 -18.99
C ASP A 81 44.44 5.62 -19.87
N ALA A 82 45.08 6.66 -19.35
CA ALA A 82 45.20 7.95 -20.02
C ALA A 82 46.59 8.59 -19.89
N ILE A 83 46.98 9.33 -20.92
CA ILE A 83 48.13 10.23 -20.97
C ILE A 83 47.56 11.64 -21.06
N ILE A 84 47.89 12.47 -20.07
CA ILE A 84 47.46 13.87 -20.00
C ILE A 84 48.60 14.74 -20.50
N ILE A 85 48.37 15.46 -21.60
CA ILE A 85 49.32 16.43 -22.14
C ILE A 85 48.85 17.85 -21.84
N GLY A 86 49.75 18.66 -21.26
CA GLY A 86 49.50 20.05 -20.89
C GLY A 86 50.06 21.06 -21.90
N GLY A 87 50.83 20.62 -22.89
CA GLY A 87 51.51 21.53 -23.83
C GLY A 87 52.35 22.59 -23.11
N GLY A 88 52.96 22.22 -21.97
CA GLY A 88 53.71 23.12 -21.09
C GLY A 88 52.89 24.13 -20.27
N LYS A 89 51.55 24.08 -20.29
CA LYS A 89 50.67 25.00 -19.55
C LYS A 89 49.85 24.26 -18.49
N VAL A 90 50.22 24.46 -17.23
CA VAL A 90 49.36 24.12 -16.09
C VAL A 90 48.22 25.14 -16.05
N PRO A 91 46.95 24.72 -15.85
CA PRO A 91 45.84 25.63 -15.67
C PRO A 91 46.15 26.64 -14.56
N PRO A 92 45.75 27.91 -14.69
CA PRO A 92 45.97 28.90 -13.64
C PRO A 92 45.44 28.40 -12.30
N VAL A 93 46.15 28.68 -11.20
CA VAL A 93 45.78 28.23 -9.84
C VAL A 93 44.33 28.58 -9.49
N LYS A 94 43.82 29.72 -9.99
CA LYS A 94 42.42 30.15 -9.83
C LYS A 94 41.38 29.18 -10.43
N GLU A 95 41.70 28.52 -11.53
CA GLU A 95 40.81 27.52 -12.14
C GLU A 95 40.82 26.22 -11.33
N ILE A 96 41.97 25.84 -10.78
CA ILE A 96 42.10 24.69 -9.88
C ILE A 96 41.28 24.91 -8.61
N GLU A 97 41.38 26.08 -7.98
CA GLU A 97 40.59 26.45 -6.81
C GLU A 97 39.08 26.42 -7.08
N ARG A 98 38.65 26.93 -8.25
CA ARG A 98 37.24 26.85 -8.68
C ARG A 98 36.77 25.41 -8.86
N LEU A 99 37.59 24.54 -9.46
CA LEU A 99 37.23 23.14 -9.61
C LEU A 99 37.10 22.42 -8.27
N VAL A 100 37.97 22.73 -7.29
CA VAL A 100 37.86 22.21 -5.93
C VAL A 100 36.59 22.68 -5.24
N GLN A 101 36.24 23.97 -5.38
CA GLN A 101 34.97 24.51 -4.87
C GLN A 101 33.77 23.81 -5.48
N VAL A 102 33.72 23.69 -6.82
CA VAL A 102 32.63 23.00 -7.52
C VAL A 102 32.53 21.54 -7.11
N ALA A 103 33.65 20.84 -6.94
CA ALA A 103 33.65 19.45 -6.47
C ALA A 103 33.09 19.33 -5.04
N SER A 104 33.40 20.29 -4.16
CA SER A 104 32.87 20.31 -2.80
C SER A 104 31.35 20.58 -2.77
N GLU A 105 30.87 21.51 -3.59
CA GLU A 105 29.44 21.81 -3.75
C GLU A 105 28.69 20.60 -4.31
N TYR A 106 29.25 19.94 -5.33
CA TYR A 106 28.69 18.71 -5.87
C TYR A 106 28.62 17.60 -4.83
N SER A 107 29.66 17.44 -4.00
CA SER A 107 29.65 16.43 -2.96
C SER A 107 28.59 16.71 -1.88
N MET A 108 28.37 17.98 -1.52
CA MET A 108 27.30 18.35 -0.59
C MET A 108 25.93 18.08 -1.20
N LEU A 109 25.71 18.52 -2.45
CA LEU A 109 24.46 18.32 -3.16
C LEU A 109 24.14 16.83 -3.34
N ALA A 110 25.14 16.00 -3.64
CA ALA A 110 24.96 14.56 -3.76
C ALA A 110 24.51 13.92 -2.45
N LYS A 111 25.05 14.36 -1.29
CA LYS A 111 24.62 13.89 0.03
C LYS A 111 23.19 14.31 0.34
N GLU A 112 22.84 15.57 0.10
CA GLU A 112 21.46 16.04 0.30
C GLU A 112 20.46 15.26 -0.57
N LEU A 113 20.85 14.94 -1.80
CA LEU A 113 20.02 14.17 -2.72
C LEU A 113 19.82 12.73 -2.23
N GLU A 114 20.88 12.10 -1.71
CA GLU A 114 20.79 10.76 -1.09
C GLU A 114 19.88 10.76 0.15
N GLU A 115 19.97 11.78 1.01
CA GLU A 115 19.10 11.92 2.18
C GLU A 115 17.63 12.11 1.76
N LYS A 116 17.37 12.93 0.74
CA LYS A 116 16.02 13.13 0.21
C LYS A 116 15.47 11.87 -0.45
N GLU A 117 16.29 11.10 -1.14
CA GLU A 117 15.88 9.81 -1.71
C GLU A 117 15.51 8.80 -0.63
N LYS A 118 16.28 8.70 0.46
CA LYS A 118 15.92 7.84 1.61
C LYS A 118 14.59 8.25 2.22
N LEU A 119 14.39 9.54 2.48
CA LEU A 119 13.14 10.06 3.01
C LEU A 119 11.94 9.78 2.07
N LEU A 120 12.16 9.88 0.74
CA LEU A 120 11.14 9.53 -0.25
C LEU A 120 10.79 8.05 -0.23
N GLN A 121 11.76 7.16 -0.02
CA GLN A 121 11.51 5.72 0.09
C GLN A 121 10.73 5.39 1.37
N GLU A 122 11.09 5.99 2.49
CA GLU A 122 10.38 5.85 3.77
C GLU A 122 8.92 6.31 3.64
N LEU A 123 8.69 7.51 3.11
CA LEU A 123 7.34 8.05 2.89
C LEU A 123 6.51 7.19 1.93
N LYS A 124 7.13 6.64 0.87
CA LYS A 124 6.43 5.71 -0.03
C LYS A 124 6.03 4.42 0.66
N ALA A 125 6.90 3.88 1.50
CA ALA A 125 6.62 2.67 2.28
C ALA A 125 5.49 2.92 3.29
N GLU A 126 5.53 4.06 3.99
CA GLU A 126 4.48 4.46 4.92
C GLU A 126 3.14 4.66 4.20
N ASN A 127 3.14 5.34 3.06
CA ASN A 127 1.93 5.54 2.26
C ASN A 127 1.32 4.21 1.77
N LEU A 128 2.15 3.26 1.34
CA LEU A 128 1.70 1.90 1.00
C LEU A 128 1.10 1.17 2.20
N SER A 129 1.70 1.30 3.39
CA SER A 129 1.18 0.71 4.61
C SER A 129 -0.18 1.31 4.99
N LEU A 130 -0.28 2.64 5.00
CA LEU A 130 -1.52 3.37 5.30
C LEU A 130 -2.63 3.03 4.30
N SER A 131 -2.30 2.94 3.01
CA SER A 131 -3.26 2.57 1.96
C SER A 131 -3.85 1.17 2.18
N LYS A 132 -3.04 0.20 2.63
CA LYS A 132 -3.52 -1.13 3.01
C LYS A 132 -4.46 -1.08 4.21
N GLN A 133 -4.08 -0.34 5.26
CA GLN A 133 -4.91 -0.18 6.45
C GLN A 133 -6.26 0.47 6.11
N VAL A 134 -6.26 1.49 5.26
CA VAL A 134 -7.50 2.12 4.78
C VAL A 134 -8.38 1.10 4.05
N SER A 135 -7.81 0.28 3.16
CA SER A 135 -8.58 -0.75 2.44
C SER A 135 -9.16 -1.81 3.37
N GLU A 136 -8.43 -2.22 4.41
CA GLU A 136 -8.91 -3.15 5.43
C GLU A 136 -10.05 -2.55 6.26
N LEU A 137 -9.89 -1.31 6.73
CA LEU A 137 -10.92 -0.58 7.47
C LEU A 137 -12.19 -0.37 6.64
N GLU A 138 -12.07 -0.07 5.34
CA GLU A 138 -13.22 0.05 4.44
C GLU A 138 -13.99 -1.27 4.30
N ARG A 139 -13.27 -2.42 4.27
CA ARG A 139 -13.92 -3.74 4.25
C ARG A 139 -14.64 -4.04 5.55
N GLU A 140 -14.04 -3.72 6.69
CA GLU A 140 -14.68 -3.86 7.99
C GLU A 140 -15.92 -2.97 8.10
N LEU A 141 -15.84 -1.72 7.65
CA LEU A 141 -16.98 -0.79 7.61
C LEU A 141 -18.16 -1.37 6.84
N LYS A 142 -17.92 -1.98 5.67
CA LYS A 142 -18.98 -2.64 4.89
C LYS A 142 -19.61 -3.81 5.66
N ARG A 143 -18.81 -4.60 6.38
CA ARG A 143 -19.35 -5.69 7.23
C ARG A 143 -20.22 -5.14 8.36
N TYR A 144 -19.79 -4.05 9.00
CA TYR A 144 -20.59 -3.40 10.04
C TYR A 144 -21.88 -2.79 9.49
N GLN A 145 -21.89 -2.28 8.26
CA GLN A 145 -23.10 -1.78 7.61
C GLN A 145 -24.12 -2.90 7.41
N VAL A 146 -23.70 -4.05 6.87
CA VAL A 146 -24.58 -5.22 6.72
C VAL A 146 -25.11 -5.69 8.07
N LEU A 147 -24.23 -5.80 9.08
CA LEU A 147 -24.64 -6.20 10.42
C LEU A 147 -25.65 -5.22 11.05
N LYS A 148 -25.51 -3.92 10.76
CA LYS A 148 -26.45 -2.90 11.22
C LYS A 148 -27.82 -3.06 10.54
N GLU A 149 -27.86 -3.35 9.26
CA GLU A 149 -29.12 -3.63 8.54
C GLU A 149 -29.80 -4.88 9.10
N ASP A 150 -29.04 -5.96 9.33
CA ASP A 150 -29.55 -7.19 9.96
C ASP A 150 -30.11 -6.90 11.37
N PHE A 151 -29.42 -6.07 12.15
CA PHE A 151 -29.88 -5.69 13.49
C PHE A 151 -31.19 -4.90 13.45
N GLU A 152 -31.33 -3.93 12.54
CA GLU A 152 -32.59 -3.18 12.40
C GLU A 152 -33.74 -4.10 11.96
N HIS A 153 -33.48 -5.05 11.05
CA HIS A 153 -34.48 -6.04 10.65
C HIS A 153 -34.90 -6.94 11.83
N LEU A 154 -33.95 -7.43 12.64
CA LEU A 154 -34.26 -8.20 13.84
C LEU A 154 -35.06 -7.39 14.87
N LYS A 155 -34.74 -6.11 15.03
CA LYS A 155 -35.47 -5.20 15.92
C LYS A 155 -36.92 -5.01 15.47
N GLU A 156 -37.16 -4.85 14.17
CA GLU A 156 -38.54 -4.79 13.64
C GLU A 156 -39.30 -6.09 13.87
N GLN A 157 -38.65 -7.25 13.72
CA GLN A 157 -39.26 -8.54 14.02
C GLN A 157 -39.62 -8.67 15.50
N LEU A 158 -38.73 -8.21 16.39
CA LEU A 158 -38.97 -8.21 17.83
C LEU A 158 -40.22 -7.40 18.19
N ILE A 159 -40.34 -6.18 17.65
CA ILE A 159 -41.50 -5.30 17.89
C ILE A 159 -42.80 -5.98 17.42
N LYS A 160 -42.78 -6.64 16.25
CA LYS A 160 -43.94 -7.38 15.74
C LYS A 160 -44.32 -8.53 16.68
N GLN A 161 -43.34 -9.27 17.19
CA GLN A 161 -43.57 -10.36 18.14
C GLN A 161 -44.09 -9.87 19.49
N GLU A 162 -43.59 -8.74 19.99
CA GLU A 162 -44.09 -8.10 21.21
C GLU A 162 -45.57 -7.71 21.08
N GLY A 163 -45.96 -7.10 19.95
CA GLY A 163 -47.37 -6.78 19.69
C GLY A 163 -48.27 -8.02 19.59
N GLN A 164 -47.77 -9.11 18.97
CA GLN A 164 -48.50 -10.39 18.95
C GLN A 164 -48.65 -10.99 20.35
N LEU A 165 -47.62 -10.90 21.19
CA LEU A 165 -47.66 -11.34 22.58
C LEU A 165 -48.68 -10.54 23.40
N GLU A 166 -48.75 -9.23 23.20
CA GLU A 166 -49.72 -8.38 23.87
C GLU A 166 -51.15 -8.74 23.48
N MET A 167 -51.44 -8.91 22.19
CA MET A 167 -52.75 -9.38 21.71
C MET A 167 -53.10 -10.77 22.28
N ALA A 168 -52.13 -11.69 22.33
CA ALA A 168 -52.35 -13.01 22.92
C ALA A 168 -52.70 -12.92 24.41
N ARG A 169 -52.06 -12.02 25.16
CA ARG A 169 -52.38 -11.75 26.58
C ARG A 169 -53.79 -11.18 26.73
N GLU A 170 -54.19 -10.25 25.89
CA GLU A 170 -55.56 -9.72 25.89
C GLU A 170 -56.59 -10.79 25.57
N TYR A 171 -56.30 -11.64 24.59
CA TYR A 171 -57.16 -12.76 24.23
C TYR A 171 -57.32 -13.76 25.37
N ILE A 172 -56.24 -14.08 26.10
CA ILE A 172 -56.30 -14.91 27.30
C ILE A 172 -57.21 -14.28 28.37
N LYS A 173 -57.10 -12.98 28.63
CA LYS A 173 -57.99 -12.28 29.58
C LYS A 173 -59.45 -12.36 29.17
N LEU A 174 -59.76 -12.22 27.88
CA LEU A 174 -61.12 -12.38 27.37
C LEU A 174 -61.63 -13.81 27.58
N LEU A 175 -60.81 -14.82 27.31
CA LEU A 175 -61.17 -16.23 27.56
C LEU A 175 -61.37 -16.52 29.06
N GLU A 176 -60.58 -15.92 29.93
CA GLU A 176 -60.77 -16.02 31.39
C GLU A 176 -62.09 -15.40 31.84
N GLY A 177 -62.45 -14.23 31.29
CA GLY A 177 -63.76 -13.60 31.53
C GLY A 177 -64.91 -14.49 31.08
N LEU A 178 -64.85 -15.02 29.85
CA LEU A 178 -65.86 -15.94 29.33
C LEU A 178 -65.98 -17.21 30.18
N ARG A 179 -64.87 -17.74 30.70
CA ARG A 179 -64.90 -18.88 31.60
C ARG A 179 -65.64 -18.55 32.91
N HIS A 180 -65.39 -17.37 33.47
CA HIS A 180 -66.10 -16.92 34.66
C HIS A 180 -67.61 -16.77 34.41
N ASP A 181 -67.99 -16.22 33.25
CA ASP A 181 -69.39 -16.10 32.85
C ASP A 181 -70.06 -17.47 32.69
N ILE A 182 -69.38 -18.44 32.08
CA ILE A 182 -69.85 -19.83 31.96
C ILE A 182 -70.07 -20.45 33.35
N ASP A 183 -69.12 -20.27 34.28
CA ASP A 183 -69.24 -20.80 35.64
C ASP A 183 -70.42 -20.15 36.40
N ALA A 184 -70.64 -18.84 36.22
CA ALA A 184 -71.78 -18.13 36.80
C ALA A 184 -73.13 -18.60 36.21
N ILE A 185 -73.21 -18.78 34.89
CA ILE A 185 -74.39 -19.34 34.21
C ILE A 185 -74.67 -20.75 34.74
N LYS A 186 -73.64 -21.60 34.84
CA LYS A 186 -73.76 -22.95 35.36
C LYS A 186 -74.34 -22.96 36.79
N ALA A 187 -73.81 -22.11 37.67
CA ALA A 187 -74.31 -21.98 39.04
C ALA A 187 -75.77 -21.48 39.08
N ASN A 188 -76.16 -20.55 38.20
CA ASN A 188 -77.54 -20.08 38.11
C ASN A 188 -78.50 -21.17 37.60
N VAL A 189 -78.07 -21.96 36.61
CA VAL A 189 -78.85 -23.11 36.10
C VAL A 189 -79.00 -24.18 37.19
N GLU A 190 -77.93 -24.50 37.91
CA GLU A 190 -77.99 -25.43 39.06
C GLU A 190 -78.99 -24.94 40.12
N LYS A 191 -78.93 -23.66 40.50
CA LYS A 191 -79.91 -23.07 41.44
C LYS A 191 -81.34 -23.10 40.93
N LEU A 192 -81.57 -22.79 39.66
CA LEU A 192 -82.91 -22.83 39.06
C LEU A 192 -83.44 -24.26 39.02
N THR A 193 -82.62 -25.22 38.59
CA THR A 193 -83.03 -26.62 38.53
C THR A 193 -83.30 -27.21 39.90
N THR A 194 -82.44 -26.99 40.90
CA THR A 194 -82.71 -27.47 42.27
C THR A 194 -83.88 -26.73 42.89
N GLY A 195 -83.89 -25.39 42.86
CA GLY A 195 -84.92 -24.58 43.52
C GLY A 195 -86.31 -24.75 42.90
N TYR A 196 -86.43 -24.61 41.57
CA TYR A 196 -87.72 -24.68 40.90
C TYR A 196 -88.27 -26.10 40.85
N VAL A 197 -87.44 -27.12 40.59
CA VAL A 197 -87.92 -28.50 40.56
C VAL A 197 -88.30 -28.95 41.97
N GLU A 198 -87.51 -28.64 43.00
CA GLU A 198 -87.87 -28.96 44.38
C GLU A 198 -89.14 -28.23 44.81
N GLU A 199 -89.30 -26.95 44.45
CA GLU A 199 -90.48 -26.17 44.79
C GLU A 199 -91.74 -26.69 44.09
N VAL A 200 -91.67 -26.97 42.78
CA VAL A 200 -92.79 -27.55 42.03
C VAL A 200 -93.14 -28.93 42.54
N VAL A 201 -92.16 -29.81 42.79
CA VAL A 201 -92.40 -31.14 43.36
C VAL A 201 -92.99 -31.02 44.76
N ARG A 202 -92.46 -30.14 45.62
CA ARG A 202 -92.98 -29.91 46.96
C ARG A 202 -94.41 -29.36 46.92
N ASN A 203 -94.73 -28.49 45.98
CA ASN A 203 -96.08 -27.96 45.79
C ASN A 203 -97.05 -29.03 45.33
N ILE A 204 -96.70 -29.84 44.31
CA ILE A 204 -97.51 -30.98 43.86
C ILE A 204 -97.74 -31.96 45.01
N VAL A 205 -96.68 -32.35 45.73
CA VAL A 205 -96.79 -33.26 46.88
C VAL A 205 -97.69 -32.67 47.97
N ASN A 206 -97.57 -31.37 48.25
CA ASN A 206 -98.40 -30.69 49.25
C ASN A 206 -99.87 -30.58 48.83
N GLU A 207 -100.15 -30.25 47.56
CA GLU A 207 -101.49 -30.24 47.00
C GLU A 207 -102.12 -31.64 47.07
N GLU A 208 -101.35 -32.67 46.77
CA GLU A 208 -101.85 -34.04 46.77
C GLU A 208 -102.04 -34.62 48.17
N LEU A 209 -101.18 -34.24 49.12
CA LEU A 209 -101.39 -34.53 50.54
C LEU A 209 -102.62 -33.79 51.11
N ASN A 210 -102.87 -32.55 50.65
CA ASN A 210 -104.06 -31.78 51.01
C ASN A 210 -105.35 -32.40 50.42
N ALA A 211 -105.35 -32.74 49.13
CA ALA A 211 -106.49 -33.32 48.44
C ALA A 211 -106.91 -34.68 49.03
N ARG A 212 -105.94 -35.44 49.57
CA ARG A 212 -106.17 -36.71 50.26
C ARG A 212 -106.44 -36.58 51.76
N GLY A 213 -106.46 -35.37 52.31
CA GLY A 213 -106.71 -35.12 53.73
C GLY A 213 -105.61 -35.62 54.68
N LEU A 214 -104.39 -35.85 54.18
CA LEU A 214 -103.26 -36.44 54.92
C LEU A 214 -102.30 -35.39 55.49
N LYS A 215 -102.46 -34.11 55.15
CA LYS A 215 -101.64 -33.03 55.70
C LYS A 215 -102.06 -32.75 57.14
N LYS A 216 -101.29 -33.25 58.11
CA LYS A 216 -101.43 -32.86 59.52
C LYS A 216 -101.10 -31.37 59.65
N THR A 217 -102.11 -30.55 59.93
CA THR A 217 -101.91 -29.22 60.50
C THR A 217 -101.35 -29.42 61.91
N LEU A 218 -100.07 -29.11 62.11
CA LEU A 218 -99.51 -28.92 63.44
C LEU A 218 -100.04 -27.57 63.97
N LEU A 219 -100.86 -27.64 65.01
CA LEU A 219 -101.12 -26.54 65.95
C LEU A 219 -99.82 -26.17 66.68
#